data_AF-A0A7C5ISV5-F1
#
_entry.id   AF-A0A7C5ISV5-F1
#
_cell.length_a   1.000
_cell.length_b   1.000
_cell.length_c   1.000
_cell.angle_alpha   90.00
_cell.angle_beta   90.00
_cell.angle_gamma   90.00
#
_symmetry.space_group_name_H-M   'P 1'
#
loop_
_entity.id
_entity.type
_entity.pdbx_description
1 polymer ?
#
loop_
_entity_poly.entity_id
_entity_poly.type
_entity_poly.pdbx_seq_one_letter_code
_entity_poly.pdbx_strand_id
1 'polypeptide(L)'
;MKKIAVILLIIVLAVIVCVQYAKLSRLSPPEAFEYTFREDVDLDYHNPAVLGDYYETGYAVGSYAREMWRNNGINVRIPESDNADDRRAAIHYNHLRAYTDSLGARLSRSLRMKKEGWNNVDIQAIESEGISPKALRIRKVFGKQSLVSGDKSRGVFVLQAFLIRKGYQIPHDGYYWTETEEAVRDYQNKNGLPGAGFATEKLLLHIIANKEK
;
A
#
# COMPACT_ATOMS: atom_id res chain seq x y z
N MET A 1 49.84 25.60 -48.11
CA MET A 1 49.48 26.37 -46.90
C MET A 1 47.97 26.61 -46.76
N LYS A 2 47.28 27.22 -47.75
CA LYS A 2 45.82 27.50 -47.67
C LYS A 2 44.94 26.25 -47.48
N LYS A 3 45.22 25.14 -48.18
CA LYS A 3 44.46 23.88 -48.05
C LYS A 3 44.57 23.25 -46.64
N ILE A 4 45.76 23.31 -46.03
CA ILE A 4 46.00 22.80 -44.68
C ILE A 4 45.24 23.65 -43.64
N ALA A 5 45.23 24.98 -43.80
CA ALA A 5 44.47 25.88 -42.94
C ALA A 5 42.95 25.64 -43.03
N VAL A 6 42.42 25.37 -44.22
CA VAL A 6 41.00 25.02 -44.42
C VAL A 6 40.64 23.69 -43.73
N ILE A 7 41.49 22.67 -43.86
CA ILE A 7 41.28 21.38 -43.17
C ILE A 7 41.29 21.56 -41.64
N LEU A 8 42.25 22.34 -41.11
CA LEU A 8 42.34 22.66 -39.69
C LEU A 8 41.09 23.40 -39.19
N LEU A 9 40.58 24.36 -39.96
CA LEU A 9 39.35 25.09 -39.63
C LEU A 9 38.13 24.15 -39.57
N ILE A 10 38.01 23.21 -40.51
CA ILE A 10 36.92 22.22 -40.51
C ILE A 10 37.00 21.32 -39.27
N ILE A 11 38.19 20.86 -38.90
CA ILE A 11 38.40 20.04 -37.70
C ILE A 11 37.98 20.81 -36.45
N VAL A 12 38.40 22.08 -36.32
CA VAL A 12 38.03 22.93 -35.17
C VAL A 12 36.51 23.14 -35.10
N LEU A 13 35.86 23.43 -36.23
CA LEU A 13 34.40 23.56 -36.29
C LEU A 13 33.69 22.24 -35.91
N ALA A 14 34.17 21.09 -36.40
CA ALA A 14 33.62 19.79 -36.06
C ALA A 14 33.73 19.50 -34.55
N VAL A 15 34.85 19.86 -33.92
CA VAL A 15 35.04 19.74 -32.47
C VAL A 15 34.06 20.64 -31.72
N ILE A 16 33.89 21.91 -32.14
CA ILE A 16 32.94 22.83 -31.51
C ILE A 16 31.51 22.28 -31.59
N VAL A 17 31.09 21.82 -32.77
CA VAL A 17 29.76 21.23 -32.98
C VAL A 17 29.57 20.00 -32.09
N CYS A 18 30.58 19.11 -32.01
CA CYS A 18 30.51 17.92 -31.18
C CYS A 18 30.39 18.26 -29.67
N VAL A 19 31.18 19.22 -29.19
CA VAL A 19 31.11 19.69 -27.79
C VAL A 19 29.76 20.35 -27.49
N GLN A 20 29.25 21.18 -28.40
CA GLN A 20 27.93 21.81 -28.23
C GLN A 20 26.80 20.78 -28.27
N TYR A 21 26.87 19.79 -29.17
CA TYR A 21 25.93 18.68 -29.24
C TYR A 21 25.93 17.87 -27.94
N ALA A 22 27.10 17.51 -27.41
CA ALA A 22 27.24 16.80 -26.14
C ALA A 22 26.70 17.62 -24.95
N LYS A 23 26.82 18.96 -24.99
CA LYS A 23 26.22 19.83 -23.98
C LYS A 23 24.69 19.87 -24.08
N LEU A 24 24.15 19.93 -25.30
CA LEU A 24 22.69 19.97 -25.55
C LEU A 24 22.00 18.66 -25.21
N SER A 25 22.62 17.52 -25.52
CA SER A 25 22.09 16.19 -25.17
C SER A 25 22.00 15.99 -23.66
N ARG A 26 22.91 16.57 -22.87
CA ARG A 26 22.80 16.56 -21.40
C ARG A 26 21.65 17.39 -20.85
N LEU A 27 21.18 18.40 -21.60
CA LEU A 27 20.01 19.22 -21.22
C LEU A 27 18.69 18.60 -21.68
N SER A 28 18.73 17.63 -22.60
CA SER A 28 17.57 16.97 -23.20
C SER A 28 17.66 15.46 -22.94
N PRO A 29 17.13 14.97 -21.80
CA PRO A 29 17.18 13.54 -21.50
C PRO A 29 16.45 12.71 -22.57
N PRO A 30 16.90 11.48 -22.84
CA PRO A 30 16.35 10.63 -23.90
C PRO A 30 14.91 10.18 -23.61
N GLU A 31 14.49 10.22 -22.34
CA GLU A 31 13.14 9.87 -21.90
C GLU A 31 12.57 10.91 -20.94
N ALA A 32 11.23 10.95 -20.84
CA ALA A 32 10.55 11.72 -19.81
C ALA A 32 10.81 11.08 -18.43
N PHE A 33 11.62 11.76 -17.61
CA PHE A 33 11.89 11.35 -16.23
C PHE A 33 10.78 11.69 -15.24
N GLU A 34 9.72 12.39 -15.67
CA GLU A 34 8.61 12.77 -14.79
C GLU A 34 7.92 11.56 -14.18
N TYR A 35 7.54 11.71 -12.91
CA TYR A 35 6.67 10.76 -12.25
C TYR A 35 5.22 10.97 -12.69
N THR A 36 4.52 9.89 -13.01
CA THR A 36 3.10 9.95 -13.36
C THR A 36 2.27 9.73 -12.10
N PHE A 37 1.61 10.79 -11.63
CA PHE A 37 0.71 10.71 -10.49
C PHE A 37 -0.55 9.92 -10.82
N ARG A 38 -1.05 9.19 -9.82
CA ARG A 38 -2.33 8.48 -9.90
C ARG A 38 -3.48 9.48 -9.85
N GLU A 39 -4.49 9.24 -10.67
CA GLU A 39 -5.73 10.04 -10.67
C GLU A 39 -6.70 9.61 -9.56
N ASP A 40 -6.54 8.39 -9.04
CA ASP A 40 -7.46 7.76 -8.11
C ASP A 40 -7.05 7.91 -6.64
N VAL A 41 -6.53 9.08 -6.24
CA VAL A 41 -6.05 9.34 -4.88
C VAL A 41 -7.10 9.97 -3.96
N ASP A 42 -7.06 9.63 -2.67
CA ASP A 42 -7.90 10.24 -1.64
C ASP A 42 -7.29 11.56 -1.15
N LEU A 43 -7.89 12.69 -1.53
CA LEU A 43 -7.44 14.03 -1.12
C LEU A 43 -7.79 14.38 0.33
N ASP A 44 -8.73 13.66 0.92
CA ASP A 44 -9.20 13.87 2.30
C ASP A 44 -8.73 12.71 3.20
N TYR A 45 -7.53 12.20 2.95
CA TYR A 45 -7.00 11.06 3.67
C TYR A 45 -6.80 11.38 5.16
N HIS A 46 -7.09 10.41 6.05
CA HIS A 46 -7.07 10.62 7.50
C HIS A 46 -5.75 11.17 8.06
N ASN A 47 -4.63 10.89 7.38
CA ASN A 47 -3.34 11.51 7.66
C ASN A 47 -2.91 12.41 6.48
N PRO A 48 -3.09 13.74 6.56
CA PRO A 48 -2.79 14.65 5.46
C PRO A 48 -1.29 14.68 5.09
N ALA A 49 -0.39 14.30 5.99
CA ALA A 49 1.04 14.23 5.70
C ALA A 49 1.36 13.25 4.56
N VAL A 50 0.63 12.12 4.47
CA VAL A 50 0.84 11.12 3.41
C VAL A 50 0.54 11.67 2.02
N LEU A 51 -0.43 12.59 1.91
CA LEU A 51 -0.73 13.26 0.65
C LEU A 51 0.40 14.22 0.25
N GLY A 52 0.91 14.98 1.22
CA GLY A 52 2.08 15.85 1.03
C GLY A 52 3.30 15.05 0.57
N ASP A 53 3.64 14.00 1.32
CA ASP A 53 4.76 13.11 1.02
C ASP A 53 4.63 12.48 -0.37
N TYR A 54 3.42 12.08 -0.79
CA TYR A 54 3.19 11.49 -2.10
C TYR A 54 3.54 12.43 -3.24
N TYR A 55 3.08 13.69 -3.17
CA TYR A 55 3.40 14.68 -4.20
C TYR A 55 4.86 15.11 -4.14
N GLU A 56 5.40 15.38 -2.95
CA GLU A 56 6.80 15.76 -2.77
C GLU A 56 7.74 14.70 -3.34
N THR A 57 7.54 13.44 -2.96
CA THR A 57 8.38 12.34 -3.42
C THR A 57 8.20 12.06 -4.91
N GLY A 58 6.99 12.19 -5.46
CA GLY A 58 6.76 12.08 -6.90
C GLY A 58 7.52 13.14 -7.70
N TYR A 59 7.53 14.39 -7.25
CA TYR A 59 8.37 15.42 -7.88
C TYR A 59 9.87 15.11 -7.70
N ALA A 60 10.26 14.59 -6.54
CA ALA A 60 11.64 14.21 -6.25
C ALA A 60 12.15 13.06 -7.15
N VAL A 61 11.29 12.08 -7.51
CA VAL A 61 11.64 11.01 -8.46
C VAL A 61 12.13 11.61 -9.78
N GLY A 62 11.36 12.55 -10.32
CA GLY A 62 11.70 13.20 -11.59
C GLY A 62 12.90 14.14 -11.47
N SER A 63 12.97 14.94 -10.41
CA SER A 63 14.09 15.87 -10.21
C SER A 63 15.42 15.14 -10.03
N TYR A 64 15.44 14.05 -9.26
CA TYR A 64 16.63 13.23 -9.04
C TYR A 64 17.14 12.63 -10.35
N ALA A 65 16.26 12.02 -11.14
CA ALA A 65 16.66 11.43 -12.43
C ALA A 65 17.22 12.48 -13.40
N ARG A 66 16.61 13.66 -13.48
CA ARG A 66 17.12 14.79 -14.28
C ARG A 66 18.47 15.28 -13.77
N GLU A 67 18.65 15.34 -12.45
CA GLU A 67 19.91 15.76 -11.84
C GLU A 67 21.04 14.79 -12.17
N MET A 68 20.82 13.49 -11.97
CA MET A 68 21.80 12.44 -12.30
C MET A 68 22.17 12.45 -13.79
N TRP A 69 21.19 12.66 -14.67
CA TRP A 69 21.45 12.81 -16.10
C TRP A 69 22.28 14.06 -16.41
N ARG A 70 21.84 15.23 -15.94
CA ARG A 70 22.46 16.52 -16.28
C ARG A 70 23.86 16.67 -15.71
N ASN A 71 24.05 16.27 -14.46
CA ASN A 71 25.27 16.51 -13.71
C ASN A 71 26.28 15.38 -13.88
N ASN A 72 25.81 14.13 -13.95
CA ASN A 72 26.67 12.94 -13.94
C ASN A 72 26.61 12.13 -15.24
N GLY A 73 25.67 12.44 -16.15
CA GLY A 73 25.46 11.64 -17.37
C GLY A 73 24.85 10.27 -17.10
N ILE A 74 24.32 10.04 -15.89
CA ILE A 74 23.84 8.72 -15.45
C ILE A 74 22.37 8.58 -15.82
N ASN A 75 22.05 7.52 -16.56
CA ASN A 75 20.66 7.11 -16.78
C ASN A 75 20.21 6.16 -15.67
N VAL A 76 19.51 6.71 -14.68
CA VAL A 76 19.03 5.94 -13.52
C VAL A 76 18.03 4.82 -13.85
N ARG A 77 17.43 4.81 -15.05
CA ARG A 77 16.52 3.76 -15.50
C ARG A 77 17.25 2.62 -16.22
N ILE A 78 18.40 2.91 -16.82
CA ILE A 78 19.21 1.96 -17.58
C ILE A 78 20.67 2.12 -17.12
N PRO A 79 21.02 1.65 -15.92
CA PRO A 79 22.36 1.79 -15.38
C PRO A 79 23.35 0.89 -16.12
N GLU A 80 24.58 1.38 -16.32
CA GLU A 80 25.69 0.53 -16.77
C GLU A 80 26.05 -0.49 -15.67
N SER A 81 26.00 -1.79 -16.00
CA SER A 81 26.04 -2.85 -14.99
C SER A 81 27.37 -2.98 -14.25
N ASP A 82 28.47 -2.56 -14.84
CA ASP A 82 29.83 -2.59 -14.29
C ASP A 82 30.16 -1.33 -13.46
N ASN A 83 29.55 -0.19 -13.78
CA ASN A 83 29.75 1.06 -13.05
C ASN A 83 29.01 1.09 -11.69
N ALA A 84 29.77 1.21 -10.60
CA ALA A 84 29.22 1.22 -9.25
C ALA A 84 28.40 2.48 -8.92
N ASP A 85 28.71 3.64 -9.50
CA ASP A 85 27.97 4.88 -9.31
C ASP A 85 26.59 4.82 -9.98
N ASP A 86 26.53 4.32 -11.21
CA ASP A 86 25.28 4.10 -11.95
C ASP A 86 24.34 3.17 -11.19
N ARG A 87 24.86 2.05 -10.68
CA ARG A 87 24.06 1.11 -9.87
C ARG A 87 23.54 1.77 -8.60
N ARG A 88 24.37 2.55 -7.88
CA ARG A 88 23.93 3.26 -6.67
C ARG A 88 22.82 4.26 -6.98
N ALA A 89 22.97 5.02 -8.05
CA ALA A 89 21.98 6.00 -8.47
C ALA A 89 20.65 5.36 -8.88
N ALA A 90 20.71 4.27 -9.66
CA ALA A 90 19.53 3.50 -10.05
C ALA A 90 18.82 2.87 -8.83
N ILE A 91 19.56 2.33 -7.86
CA ILE A 91 18.97 1.80 -6.61
C ILE A 91 18.23 2.91 -5.85
N HIS A 92 18.87 4.08 -5.68
CA HIS A 92 18.25 5.21 -5.00
C HIS A 92 16.96 5.67 -5.73
N TYR A 93 17.03 5.83 -7.05
CA TYR A 93 15.87 6.16 -7.88
C TYR A 93 14.73 5.15 -7.71
N ASN A 94 15.04 3.85 -7.76
CA ASN A 94 14.05 2.79 -7.62
C ASN A 94 13.42 2.77 -6.22
N HIS A 95 14.19 3.01 -5.16
CA HIS A 95 13.66 3.14 -3.81
C HIS A 95 12.72 4.34 -3.68
N LEU A 96 13.12 5.51 -4.19
CA LEU A 96 12.30 6.72 -4.15
C LEU A 96 10.99 6.53 -4.93
N ARG A 97 11.06 5.91 -6.12
CA ARG A 97 9.89 5.59 -6.93
C ARG A 97 8.98 4.58 -6.24
N ALA A 98 9.52 3.50 -5.68
CA ALA A 98 8.74 2.49 -4.97
C ALA A 98 8.07 3.06 -3.71
N TYR A 99 8.76 3.93 -2.97
CA TYR A 99 8.19 4.64 -1.84
C TYR A 99 7.01 5.51 -2.29
N THR A 100 7.18 6.33 -3.33
CA THR A 100 6.13 7.16 -3.92
C THR A 100 4.93 6.31 -4.36
N ASP A 101 5.18 5.21 -5.07
CA ASP A 101 4.14 4.27 -5.53
C ASP A 101 3.36 3.66 -4.35
N SER A 102 4.04 3.37 -3.23
CA SER A 102 3.40 2.84 -2.03
C SER A 102 2.46 3.84 -1.36
N LEU A 103 2.85 5.12 -1.31
CA LEU A 103 2.01 6.20 -0.80
C LEU A 103 0.76 6.37 -1.69
N GLY A 104 0.96 6.43 -3.01
CA GLY A 104 -0.13 6.50 -3.97
C GLY A 104 -1.10 5.32 -3.85
N ALA A 105 -0.60 4.09 -3.74
CA ALA A 105 -1.44 2.91 -3.57
C ALA A 105 -2.24 2.93 -2.25
N ARG A 106 -1.67 3.48 -1.18
CA ARG A 106 -2.34 3.68 0.12
C ARG A 106 -3.48 4.69 0.00
N LEU A 107 -3.24 5.83 -0.65
CA LEU A 107 -4.27 6.84 -0.94
C LEU A 107 -5.38 6.27 -1.83
N SER A 108 -5.05 5.55 -2.91
CA SER A 108 -6.04 4.92 -3.79
C SER A 108 -6.88 3.87 -3.06
N ARG A 109 -6.28 3.11 -2.14
CA ARG A 109 -7.01 2.17 -1.29
C ARG A 109 -8.01 2.89 -0.41
N SER A 110 -7.62 4.00 0.22
CA SER A 110 -8.54 4.82 1.02
C SER A 110 -9.72 5.32 0.21
N LEU A 111 -9.46 5.86 -0.99
CA LEU A 111 -10.51 6.36 -1.88
C LEU A 111 -11.53 5.28 -2.24
N ARG A 112 -11.07 4.07 -2.59
CA ARG A 112 -11.97 2.94 -2.86
C ARG A 112 -12.77 2.55 -1.62
N MET A 113 -12.15 2.52 -0.45
CA MET A 113 -12.86 2.22 0.79
C MET A 113 -13.93 3.27 1.10
N LYS A 114 -13.66 4.56 0.87
CA LYS A 114 -14.68 5.61 1.00
C LYS A 114 -15.86 5.41 0.06
N LYS A 115 -15.62 4.97 -1.18
CA LYS A 115 -16.69 4.58 -2.13
C LYS A 115 -17.53 3.40 -1.62
N GLU A 116 -16.97 2.53 -0.78
CA GLU A 116 -17.68 1.43 -0.12
C GLU A 116 -18.38 1.84 1.20
N GLY A 117 -18.36 3.13 1.55
CA GLY A 117 -19.03 3.68 2.74
C GLY A 117 -18.16 3.75 4.00
N TRP A 118 -16.85 3.51 3.89
CA TRP A 118 -15.92 3.68 5.01
C TRP A 118 -15.57 5.16 5.22
N ASN A 119 -15.45 5.59 6.47
CA ASN A 119 -15.01 6.96 6.79
C ASN A 119 -13.54 6.97 7.25
N ASN A 120 -12.98 8.17 7.45
CA ASN A 120 -11.57 8.34 7.87
C ASN A 120 -11.25 7.64 9.19
N VAL A 121 -12.16 7.65 10.17
CA VAL A 121 -11.98 6.98 11.46
C VAL A 121 -11.83 5.47 11.27
N ASP A 122 -12.66 4.89 10.40
CA ASP A 122 -12.62 3.46 10.12
C ASP A 122 -11.37 3.04 9.37
N ILE A 123 -10.97 3.85 8.38
CA ILE A 123 -9.76 3.61 7.58
C ILE A 123 -8.52 3.70 8.48
N GLN A 124 -8.47 4.71 9.36
CA GLN A 124 -7.40 4.85 10.34
C GLN A 124 -7.31 3.62 11.24
N ALA A 125 -8.43 3.16 11.82
CA ALA A 125 -8.46 1.97 12.68
C ALA A 125 -7.99 0.71 11.94
N ILE A 126 -8.46 0.50 10.70
CA ILE A 126 -8.06 -0.63 9.85
C ILE A 126 -6.53 -0.66 9.64
N GLU A 127 -5.93 0.49 9.40
CA GLU A 127 -4.50 0.60 9.14
C GLU A 127 -3.65 0.51 10.40
N SER A 128 -4.02 1.21 11.49
CA SER A 128 -3.26 1.22 12.73
C SER A 128 -3.27 -0.13 13.44
N GLU A 129 -4.38 -0.85 13.32
CA GLU A 129 -4.55 -2.15 13.97
C GLU A 129 -4.22 -3.34 13.04
N GLY A 130 -3.98 -3.08 11.74
CA GLY A 130 -3.67 -4.14 10.77
C GLY A 130 -4.81 -5.12 10.53
N ILE A 131 -6.06 -4.74 10.79
CA ILE A 131 -7.24 -5.59 10.62
C ILE A 131 -7.84 -5.44 9.21
N SER A 132 -8.64 -6.42 8.78
CA SER A 132 -9.37 -6.30 7.51
C SER A 132 -10.61 -5.41 7.62
N PRO A 133 -11.10 -4.78 6.53
CA PRO A 133 -12.37 -4.05 6.55
C PRO A 133 -13.54 -4.93 7.03
N LYS A 134 -13.57 -6.20 6.62
CA LYS A 134 -14.58 -7.17 7.09
C LYS A 134 -14.52 -7.37 8.61
N ALA A 135 -13.31 -7.49 9.17
CA ALA A 135 -13.09 -7.60 10.60
C ALA A 135 -13.66 -6.38 11.36
N LEU A 136 -13.38 -5.17 10.88
CA LEU A 136 -13.90 -3.95 11.51
C LEU A 136 -15.44 -3.89 11.46
N ARG A 137 -16.08 -4.26 10.34
CA ARG A 137 -17.56 -4.32 10.27
C ARG A 137 -18.13 -5.23 11.36
N ILE A 138 -17.49 -6.38 11.53
CA ILE A 138 -17.94 -7.38 12.48
C ILE A 138 -17.76 -6.89 13.91
N ARG A 139 -16.63 -6.25 14.24
CA ARG A 139 -16.41 -5.60 15.54
C ARG A 139 -17.50 -4.57 15.85
N LYS A 140 -17.83 -3.71 14.88
CA LYS A 140 -18.90 -2.71 15.03
C LYS A 140 -20.26 -3.35 15.30
N VAL A 141 -20.57 -4.46 14.64
CA VAL A 141 -21.83 -5.21 14.87
C VAL A 141 -21.85 -5.89 16.24
N PHE A 142 -20.68 -6.31 16.73
CA PHE A 142 -20.52 -6.96 18.03
C PHE A 142 -20.79 -6.00 19.19
N GLY A 143 -20.29 -4.77 19.09
CA GLY A 143 -20.65 -3.67 19.99
C GLY A 143 -20.17 -3.79 21.45
N LYS A 144 -19.43 -4.85 21.81
CA LYS A 144 -18.86 -5.07 23.15
C LYS A 144 -17.63 -5.98 23.14
N GLN A 145 -16.93 -6.07 24.26
CA GLN A 145 -15.65 -6.79 24.38
C GLN A 145 -15.81 -8.33 24.30
N SER A 146 -16.90 -8.86 24.86
CA SER A 146 -17.24 -10.28 24.81
C SER A 146 -18.74 -10.50 24.87
N LEU A 147 -19.26 -11.47 24.12
CA LEU A 147 -20.61 -12.02 24.31
C LEU A 147 -20.55 -13.20 25.28
N VAL A 148 -21.54 -13.26 26.16
CA VAL A 148 -21.71 -14.21 27.25
C VAL A 148 -23.17 -14.66 27.36
N SER A 149 -23.41 -15.66 28.19
CA SER A 149 -24.74 -16.20 28.45
C SER A 149 -25.76 -15.11 28.81
N GLY A 150 -26.94 -15.16 28.19
CA GLY A 150 -28.03 -14.20 28.39
C GLY A 150 -28.01 -12.98 27.47
N ASP A 151 -26.95 -12.80 26.68
CA ASP A 151 -26.88 -11.68 25.75
C ASP A 151 -27.85 -11.81 24.57
N LYS A 152 -28.52 -10.71 24.22
CA LYS A 152 -29.29 -10.58 22.98
C LYS A 152 -28.74 -9.43 22.13
N SER A 153 -28.18 -9.72 20.97
CA SER A 153 -27.66 -8.67 20.09
C SER A 153 -27.43 -9.15 18.65
N ARG A 154 -27.22 -8.19 17.73
CA ARG A 154 -26.80 -8.50 16.35
C ARG A 154 -25.44 -9.21 16.30
N GLY A 155 -24.56 -8.95 17.27
CA GLY A 155 -23.29 -9.65 17.41
C GLY A 155 -23.46 -11.15 17.65
N VAL A 156 -24.41 -11.53 18.52
CA VAL A 156 -24.74 -12.93 18.79
C VAL A 156 -25.30 -13.60 17.54
N PHE A 157 -26.21 -12.92 16.84
CA PHE A 157 -26.79 -13.43 15.60
C PHE A 157 -25.70 -13.73 14.55
N VAL A 158 -24.75 -12.81 14.37
CA VAL A 158 -23.61 -13.01 13.46
C VAL A 158 -22.71 -14.15 13.92
N LEU A 159 -22.39 -14.25 15.21
CA LEU A 159 -21.61 -15.35 15.76
C LEU A 159 -22.27 -16.71 15.47
N GLN A 160 -23.56 -16.83 15.76
CA GLN A 160 -24.35 -18.03 15.51
C GLN A 160 -24.29 -18.42 14.03
N ALA A 161 -24.47 -17.46 13.11
CA ALA A 161 -24.34 -17.72 11.66
C ALA A 161 -22.98 -18.34 11.29
N PHE A 162 -21.89 -17.87 11.89
CA PHE A 162 -20.57 -18.43 11.64
C PHE A 162 -20.36 -19.81 12.27
N LEU A 163 -20.86 -20.04 13.48
CA LEU A 163 -20.81 -21.36 14.12
C LEU A 163 -21.66 -22.38 13.35
N ILE A 164 -22.85 -22.00 12.85
CA ILE A 164 -23.68 -22.87 12.01
C ILE A 164 -22.96 -23.27 10.73
N ARG A 165 -22.26 -22.31 10.10
CA ARG A 165 -21.38 -22.61 8.96
C ARG A 165 -20.18 -23.48 9.30
N LYS A 166 -19.85 -23.62 10.60
CA LYS A 166 -18.84 -24.53 11.14
C LYS A 166 -19.40 -25.91 11.54
N GLY A 167 -20.65 -26.18 11.19
CA GLY A 167 -21.33 -27.45 11.47
C GLY A 167 -21.97 -27.54 12.85
N TYR A 168 -22.01 -26.45 13.63
CA TYR A 168 -22.71 -26.45 14.92
C TYR A 168 -24.22 -26.34 14.71
N GLN A 169 -24.98 -27.20 15.38
CA GLN A 169 -26.45 -27.17 15.34
C GLN A 169 -26.97 -26.34 16.52
N ILE A 170 -27.14 -25.04 16.30
CA ILE A 170 -27.62 -24.09 17.30
C ILE A 170 -28.71 -23.17 16.72
N PRO A 171 -29.53 -22.52 17.56
CA PRO A 171 -30.45 -21.48 17.10
C PRO A 171 -29.72 -20.30 16.43
N HIS A 172 -30.39 -19.66 15.47
CA HIS A 172 -29.94 -18.44 14.80
C HIS A 172 -30.91 -17.30 15.07
N ASP A 173 -31.02 -16.94 16.34
CA ASP A 173 -32.04 -16.04 16.89
C ASP A 173 -31.45 -14.78 17.54
N GLY A 174 -30.13 -14.71 17.64
CA GLY A 174 -29.40 -13.63 18.27
C GLY A 174 -29.40 -13.67 19.80
N TYR A 175 -29.75 -14.81 20.40
CA TYR A 175 -29.69 -15.04 21.84
C TYR A 175 -28.55 -15.99 22.22
N TYR A 176 -27.70 -15.55 23.15
CA TYR A 176 -26.56 -16.32 23.61
C TYR A 176 -27.00 -17.21 24.76
N TRP A 177 -27.77 -18.25 24.44
CA TRP A 177 -28.17 -19.26 25.41
C TRP A 177 -27.17 -20.41 25.50
N THR A 178 -27.49 -21.42 26.32
CA THR A 178 -26.64 -22.58 26.62
C THR A 178 -26.11 -23.25 25.36
N GLU A 179 -26.93 -23.42 24.33
CA GLU A 179 -26.54 -24.06 23.07
C GLU A 179 -25.45 -23.24 22.34
N THR A 180 -25.58 -21.92 22.34
CA THR A 180 -24.58 -21.02 21.73
C THR A 180 -23.28 -21.03 22.54
N GLU A 181 -23.39 -21.01 23.87
CA GLU A 181 -22.25 -21.06 24.78
C GLU A 181 -21.45 -22.37 24.65
N GLU A 182 -22.16 -23.51 24.59
CA GLU A 182 -21.56 -24.83 24.38
C GLU A 182 -20.87 -24.93 23.01
N ALA A 183 -21.52 -24.45 21.94
CA ALA A 183 -20.90 -24.42 20.61
C ALA A 183 -19.63 -23.56 20.58
N VAL A 184 -19.63 -22.43 21.29
CA VAL A 184 -18.42 -21.58 21.44
C VAL A 184 -17.32 -22.31 22.20
N ARG A 185 -17.66 -22.94 23.33
CA ARG A 185 -16.72 -23.71 24.14
C ARG A 185 -16.09 -24.85 23.34
N ASP A 186 -16.90 -25.58 22.59
CA ASP A 186 -16.45 -26.66 21.73
C ASP A 186 -15.55 -26.14 20.61
N TYR A 187 -15.91 -25.02 19.97
CA TYR A 187 -15.06 -24.40 18.96
C TYR A 187 -13.71 -24.00 19.53
N GLN A 188 -13.70 -23.39 20.72
CA GLN A 188 -12.49 -23.01 21.43
C GLN A 188 -11.60 -24.24 21.68
N ASN A 189 -12.16 -25.29 22.28
CA ASN A 189 -11.44 -26.52 22.59
C ASN A 189 -10.87 -27.19 21.33
N LYS A 190 -11.66 -27.29 20.24
CA LYS A 190 -11.21 -27.87 18.96
C LYS A 190 -10.06 -27.11 18.31
N ASN A 191 -9.92 -25.82 18.59
CA ASN A 191 -8.89 -24.96 18.00
C ASN A 191 -7.77 -24.61 19.00
N GLY A 192 -7.68 -25.28 20.15
CA GLY A 192 -6.64 -25.04 21.15
C GLY A 192 -6.74 -23.67 21.85
N LEU A 193 -7.93 -23.07 21.86
CA LEU A 193 -8.22 -21.84 22.58
C LEU A 193 -8.79 -22.15 23.97
N PRO A 194 -8.69 -21.23 24.95
CA PRO A 194 -9.32 -21.41 26.26
C PRO A 194 -10.83 -21.61 26.14
N GLY A 195 -11.34 -22.78 26.54
CA GLY A 195 -12.75 -23.18 26.51
C GLY A 195 -13.64 -22.51 27.55
N ALA A 196 -13.52 -21.19 27.72
CA ALA A 196 -14.31 -20.44 28.70
C ALA A 196 -15.79 -20.31 28.30
N GLY A 197 -16.14 -20.51 27.02
CA GLY A 197 -17.49 -20.30 26.50
C GLY A 197 -17.83 -18.83 26.25
N PHE A 198 -16.88 -17.90 26.41
CA PHE A 198 -17.04 -16.48 26.09
C PHE A 198 -16.61 -16.18 24.67
N ALA A 199 -17.46 -15.50 23.90
CA ALA A 199 -17.10 -15.08 22.55
C ALA A 199 -16.49 -13.68 22.56
N THR A 200 -15.17 -13.62 22.53
CA THR A 200 -14.42 -12.36 22.39
C THR A 200 -14.30 -11.94 20.93
N GLU A 201 -13.92 -10.68 20.69
CA GLU A 201 -13.56 -10.22 19.35
C GLU A 201 -12.50 -11.11 18.69
N LYS A 202 -11.44 -11.47 19.43
CA LYS A 202 -10.36 -12.34 18.95
C LYS A 202 -10.89 -13.71 18.53
N LEU A 203 -11.80 -14.30 19.30
CA LEU A 203 -12.45 -15.57 18.93
C LEU A 203 -13.18 -15.43 17.60
N LEU A 204 -13.97 -14.36 17.44
CA LEU A 204 -14.75 -14.16 16.23
C LEU A 204 -13.86 -13.98 15.01
N LEU A 205 -12.79 -13.19 15.11
CA LEU A 205 -11.79 -13.07 14.06
C LEU A 205 -11.15 -14.41 13.70
N HIS A 206 -10.88 -15.26 14.70
CA HIS A 206 -10.39 -16.61 14.50
C HIS A 206 -11.38 -17.49 13.72
N ILE A 207 -12.68 -17.46 14.10
CA ILE A 207 -13.75 -18.17 13.39
C ILE A 207 -13.84 -17.74 11.92
N ILE A 208 -13.69 -16.45 11.65
CA ILE A 208 -13.81 -15.86 10.30
C ILE A 208 -12.60 -16.18 9.43
N ALA A 209 -11.38 -16.09 10.00
CA ALA A 209 -10.13 -16.28 9.27
C ALA A 209 -9.90 -17.75 8.92
N ASN A 210 -10.29 -18.66 9.81
CA ASN A 210 -10.12 -20.08 9.61
C ASN A 210 -11.22 -20.57 8.65
N LYS A 211 -10.92 -20.72 7.35
CA LYS A 211 -11.83 -21.38 6.39
C LYS A 211 -11.85 -22.88 6.66
N GLU A 212 -13.00 -23.53 6.50
CA GLU A 212 -13.03 -25.00 6.58
C GLU A 212 -12.09 -25.60 5.53
N LYS A 213 -11.40 -26.68 5.91
CA LYS A 213 -10.69 -27.55 4.95
C LYS A 213 -11.70 -28.39 4.19
#